data_AF-A0AAW5M1S1-F1
#
_entry.id   AF-A0AAW5M1S1-F1
#
_cell.length_a   1.000
_cell.length_b   1.000
_cell.length_c   1.000
_cell.angle_alpha   90.00
_cell.angle_beta   90.00
_cell.angle_gamma   90.00
#
_symmetry.space_group_name_H-M   'P 1'
#
loop_
_entity.id
_entity.type
_entity.pdbx_description
1 polymer ?
#
loop_
_entity_poly.entity_id
_entity_poly.type
_entity_poly.pdbx_seq_one_letter_code
_entity_poly.pdbx_strand_id
1 'polypeptide(L)'
;MKFSEFIKNLDFITKYGEIKEYQDEYFYTINSQTSDLMQEIKSKVSEKKPMFPYLSDNKSLSDIDKPIKWDVLLSNKCETRSAKGLIGKFYRGNRDPKSSFLDKGHLVAREFQKYICGQNEPTDNFFCKNVSSNIAYQFCDKNRGNGKERGQHQFEQAVMNWFQKANDTDSESKKVIVYYEVEPIFRKSGDKIPIGTRIFAFRETDTSDQVNNFISQSKKKDEFKITLPYHVFIPNYIEDYEIEKGLKVSEIAKDFRMFYAGDIESISKWYSYQNISKNK
;
A
#
# COMPACT_ATOMS: atom_id res chain seq x y z
N MET A 1 3.80 12.93 21.58
CA MET A 1 2.84 11.86 21.24
C MET A 1 3.54 10.96 20.24
N LYS A 2 3.72 9.67 20.57
CA LYS A 2 4.34 8.70 19.65
C LYS A 2 3.48 8.55 18.40
N PHE A 3 4.07 8.21 17.25
CA PHE A 3 3.29 8.02 16.02
C PHE A 3 2.20 6.96 16.22
N SER A 4 2.50 5.89 16.97
CA SER A 4 1.52 4.88 17.37
C SER A 4 0.35 5.42 18.19
N GLU A 5 0.56 6.44 19.04
CA GLU A 5 -0.52 7.12 19.78
C GLU A 5 -1.33 8.05 18.87
N PHE A 6 -0.68 8.73 17.93
CA PHE A 6 -1.36 9.56 16.94
C PHE A 6 -2.26 8.71 16.03
N ILE A 7 -1.70 7.61 15.50
CA ILE A 7 -2.41 6.71 14.59
C ILE A 7 -3.65 6.16 15.29
N LYS A 8 -3.57 5.66 16.52
CA LYS A 8 -4.73 5.11 17.28
C LYS A 8 -5.95 6.04 17.35
N ASN A 9 -5.77 7.34 17.18
CA ASN A 9 -6.83 8.34 17.23
C ASN A 9 -7.38 8.75 15.85
N LEU A 10 -6.94 8.13 14.75
CA LEU A 10 -7.43 8.42 13.42
C LEU A 10 -8.66 7.56 13.08
N ASP A 11 -9.72 8.20 12.59
CA ASP A 11 -11.01 7.59 12.28
C ASP A 11 -10.94 6.41 11.30
N PHE A 12 -9.88 6.31 10.48
CA PHE A 12 -9.74 5.18 9.57
C PHE A 12 -9.40 3.86 10.29
N ILE A 13 -8.84 3.91 11.50
CA ILE A 13 -8.45 2.70 12.23
C ILE A 13 -9.63 2.13 12.96
N THR A 14 -10.42 2.99 13.60
CA THR A 14 -11.70 2.57 14.19
C THR A 14 -12.62 1.92 13.15
N LYS A 15 -12.53 2.31 11.87
CA LYS A 15 -13.23 1.65 10.75
C LYS A 15 -12.78 0.20 10.50
N TYR A 16 -11.49 -0.10 10.63
CA TYR A 16 -10.92 -1.37 10.16
C TYR A 16 -10.49 -2.35 11.27
N GLY A 17 -10.32 -1.87 12.50
CA GLY A 17 -10.01 -2.70 13.66
C GLY A 17 -8.96 -2.09 14.57
N GLU A 18 -8.45 -2.88 15.52
CA GLU A 18 -7.47 -2.39 16.49
C GLU A 18 -6.05 -2.49 15.93
N ILE A 19 -5.27 -1.42 16.08
CA ILE A 19 -3.84 -1.48 15.81
C ILE A 19 -3.11 -2.14 16.96
N LYS A 20 -2.36 -3.19 16.63
CA LYS A 20 -1.29 -3.69 17.49
C LYS A 20 0.03 -3.18 16.92
N GLU A 21 0.71 -2.39 17.73
CA GLU A 21 2.09 -2.00 17.45
C GLU A 21 2.96 -3.24 17.66
N TYR A 22 3.58 -3.71 16.58
CA TYR A 22 4.65 -4.67 16.69
C TYR A 22 5.95 -3.91 16.85
N GLN A 23 6.56 -4.01 18.03
CA GLN A 23 7.81 -3.32 18.33
C GLN A 23 8.90 -3.77 17.35
N ASP A 24 9.68 -2.79 16.88
CA ASP A 24 10.87 -2.91 16.02
C ASP A 24 10.66 -3.14 14.52
N GLU A 25 9.47 -2.85 13.98
CA GLU A 25 9.21 -2.96 12.54
C GLU A 25 8.50 -1.72 12.00
N TYR A 26 8.91 -1.27 10.82
CA TYR A 26 8.53 -0.01 10.16
C TYR A 26 7.09 -0.02 9.59
N PHE A 27 6.18 -0.80 10.20
CA PHE A 27 4.77 -0.93 9.85
C PHE A 27 3.93 -1.33 11.08
N TYR A 28 2.62 -1.14 10.98
CA TYR A 28 1.65 -1.51 12.02
C TYR A 28 0.76 -2.64 11.51
N THR A 29 0.36 -3.57 12.39
CA THR A 29 -0.68 -4.54 12.04
C THR A 29 -2.04 -4.08 12.52
N ILE A 30 -3.06 -4.34 11.71
CA ILE A 30 -4.45 -4.03 12.02
C ILE A 30 -5.14 -5.37 12.25
N ASN A 31 -5.54 -5.62 13.50
CA ASN A 31 -6.33 -6.78 13.82
C ASN A 31 -7.77 -6.50 13.41
N SER A 32 -8.21 -7.15 12.33
CA SER A 32 -9.60 -7.04 11.88
C SER A 32 -10.49 -7.67 12.94
N GLN A 33 -11.38 -6.86 13.53
CA GLN A 33 -12.41 -7.37 14.43
C GLN A 33 -13.54 -8.09 13.66
N THR A 34 -13.59 -7.95 12.33
CA THR A 34 -14.71 -8.40 11.51
C THR A 34 -14.30 -9.47 10.51
N SER A 35 -15.02 -10.60 10.54
CA SER A 35 -15.14 -11.54 9.41
C SER A 35 -15.65 -10.85 8.14
N ASP A 36 -16.33 -9.72 8.34
CA ASP A 36 -17.09 -9.03 7.30
C ASP A 36 -16.20 -8.35 6.27
N LEU A 37 -15.02 -7.84 6.62
CA LEU A 37 -14.15 -7.18 5.63
C LEU A 37 -13.67 -8.14 4.53
N MET A 38 -13.29 -9.37 4.90
CA MET A 38 -12.92 -10.39 3.91
C MET A 38 -14.09 -10.74 3.01
N GLN A 39 -15.29 -10.90 3.59
CA GLN A 39 -16.51 -11.20 2.82
C GLN A 39 -16.95 -10.02 1.95
N GLU A 40 -16.82 -8.79 2.44
CA GLU A 40 -17.10 -7.55 1.71
C GLU A 40 -16.21 -7.46 0.47
N ILE A 41 -14.90 -7.66 0.62
CA ILE A 41 -13.97 -7.66 -0.52
C ILE A 41 -14.33 -8.78 -1.50
N LYS A 42 -14.55 -10.01 -1.01
CA LYS A 42 -14.98 -11.16 -1.84
C LYS A 42 -16.28 -10.89 -2.60
N SER A 43 -17.23 -10.17 -1.99
CA SER A 43 -18.52 -9.85 -2.61
C SER A 43 -18.42 -8.80 -3.72
N LYS A 44 -17.44 -7.88 -3.61
CA LYS A 44 -17.20 -6.85 -4.60
C LYS A 44 -16.41 -7.39 -5.77
N VAL A 45 -15.35 -8.18 -5.49
CA VAL A 45 -14.40 -8.60 -6.52
C VAL A 45 -14.71 -9.95 -7.15
N SER A 46 -14.49 -10.08 -8.46
CA SER A 46 -14.74 -11.34 -9.18
C SER A 46 -13.78 -11.52 -10.36
N GLU A 47 -13.68 -12.73 -10.89
CA GLU A 47 -12.79 -13.02 -12.03
C GLU A 47 -13.19 -12.29 -13.31
N LYS A 48 -14.48 -11.96 -13.48
CA LYS A 48 -14.99 -11.21 -14.65
C LYS A 48 -14.60 -9.74 -14.59
N LYS A 49 -14.56 -9.17 -13.38
CA LYS A 49 -14.15 -7.79 -13.13
C LYS A 49 -13.22 -7.86 -11.92
N PRO A 50 -11.89 -7.99 -12.10
CA PRO A 50 -10.96 -8.24 -11.01
C PRO A 50 -10.38 -6.97 -10.38
N MET A 51 -10.88 -5.79 -10.75
CA MET A 51 -10.41 -4.51 -10.20
C MET A 51 -11.60 -3.59 -9.91
N PHE A 52 -11.61 -3.00 -8.72
CA PHE A 52 -12.66 -2.10 -8.25
C PHE A 52 -12.06 -0.82 -7.68
N PRO A 53 -12.22 0.31 -8.38
CA PRO A 53 -11.88 1.60 -7.82
C PRO A 53 -12.94 2.01 -6.78
N TYR A 54 -12.50 2.54 -5.64
CA TYR A 54 -13.42 3.16 -4.69
C TYR A 54 -13.63 4.63 -5.07
N LEU A 55 -14.74 4.89 -5.76
CA LEU A 55 -15.12 6.22 -6.26
C LEU A 55 -16.26 6.79 -5.41
N SER A 56 -16.29 8.10 -5.22
CA SER A 56 -17.51 8.78 -4.78
C SER A 56 -18.58 8.71 -5.87
N ASP A 57 -19.85 8.69 -5.48
CA ASP A 57 -20.99 8.60 -6.38
C ASP A 57 -20.86 9.55 -7.59
N ASN A 58 -21.22 9.02 -8.77
CA ASN A 58 -21.22 9.70 -10.07
C ASN A 58 -19.86 10.18 -10.61
N LYS A 59 -18.72 9.82 -10.00
CA LYS A 59 -17.40 10.14 -10.57
C LYS A 59 -16.88 9.04 -11.50
N SER A 60 -16.26 9.47 -12.60
CA SER A 60 -15.49 8.60 -13.48
C SER A 60 -14.01 8.65 -13.09
N LEU A 61 -13.29 7.54 -13.29
CA LEU A 61 -11.83 7.48 -13.12
C LEU A 61 -11.06 8.47 -14.00
N SER A 62 -11.66 8.94 -15.10
CA SER A 62 -11.11 10.00 -15.95
C SER A 62 -10.98 11.35 -15.25
N ASP A 63 -11.70 11.54 -14.15
CA ASP A 63 -11.81 12.81 -13.43
C ASP A 63 -11.11 12.74 -12.07
N ILE A 64 -10.45 11.61 -11.79
CA ILE A 64 -9.76 11.35 -10.53
C ILE A 64 -8.30 11.78 -10.67
N ASP A 65 -7.97 12.91 -10.07
CA ASP A 65 -6.65 13.55 -10.08
C ASP A 65 -5.77 13.19 -8.87
N LYS A 66 -6.26 12.33 -7.99
CA LYS A 66 -5.60 11.88 -6.76
C LYS A 66 -5.64 10.36 -6.61
N PRO A 67 -4.75 9.75 -5.81
CA PRO A 67 -4.80 8.31 -5.58
C PRO A 67 -6.05 7.92 -4.77
N ILE A 68 -6.55 6.72 -5.02
CA ILE A 68 -7.77 6.18 -4.42
C ILE A 68 -7.55 4.78 -3.88
N LYS A 69 -8.51 4.28 -3.09
CA LYS A 69 -8.55 2.88 -2.67
C LYS A 69 -8.85 1.96 -3.87
N TRP A 70 -8.20 0.80 -3.88
CA TRP A 70 -8.42 -0.27 -4.85
C TRP A 70 -8.67 -1.60 -4.17
N ASP A 71 -9.68 -2.33 -4.65
CA ASP A 71 -9.88 -3.75 -4.36
C ASP A 71 -9.53 -4.55 -5.62
N VAL A 72 -8.66 -5.55 -5.50
CA VAL A 72 -8.07 -6.28 -6.63
C VAL A 72 -8.11 -7.77 -6.38
N LEU A 73 -8.50 -8.53 -7.40
CA LEU A 73 -8.39 -9.98 -7.46
C LEU A 73 -7.21 -10.36 -8.35
N LEU A 74 -6.23 -11.04 -7.77
CA LEU A 74 -5.04 -11.55 -8.46
C LEU A 74 -5.18 -13.06 -8.67
N SER A 75 -4.96 -13.54 -9.88
CA SER A 75 -4.96 -14.97 -10.18
C SER A 75 -3.88 -15.39 -11.17
N ASN A 76 -3.27 -16.56 -10.93
CA ASN A 76 -2.39 -17.22 -11.91
C ASN A 76 -3.14 -17.84 -13.10
N LYS A 77 -4.48 -17.88 -13.06
CA LYS A 77 -5.35 -18.34 -14.16
C LYS A 77 -6.37 -17.26 -14.54
N CYS A 78 -5.89 -16.04 -14.78
CA CYS A 78 -6.73 -14.93 -15.28
C CYS A 78 -6.81 -14.93 -16.81
N GLU A 79 -7.89 -14.36 -17.35
CA GLU A 79 -8.06 -14.21 -18.80
C GLU A 79 -7.25 -13.02 -19.30
N THR A 80 -6.74 -13.11 -20.53
CA THR A 80 -6.08 -12.00 -21.20
C THR A 80 -7.05 -10.86 -21.47
N ARG A 81 -6.75 -9.67 -20.94
CA ARG A 81 -7.59 -8.46 -21.07
C ARG A 81 -6.78 -7.19 -20.85
N SER A 82 -7.36 -6.02 -21.13
CA SER A 82 -6.77 -4.73 -20.76
C SER A 82 -7.40 -4.20 -19.47
N ALA A 83 -6.61 -3.53 -18.64
CA ALA A 83 -7.12 -2.76 -17.50
C ALA A 83 -8.09 -1.67 -17.98
N LYS A 84 -7.85 -0.99 -19.11
CA LYS A 84 -8.85 -0.05 -19.66
C LYS A 84 -10.22 -0.72 -19.91
N GLY A 85 -10.25 -1.99 -20.32
CA GLY A 85 -11.49 -2.76 -20.44
C GLY A 85 -12.15 -3.09 -19.09
N LEU A 86 -11.36 -3.23 -18.03
CA LEU A 86 -11.84 -3.53 -16.67
C LEU A 86 -12.37 -2.31 -15.91
N ILE A 87 -11.61 -1.22 -15.98
CA ILE A 87 -11.80 -0.03 -15.13
C ILE A 87 -12.20 1.22 -15.93
N GLY A 88 -12.26 1.12 -17.26
CA GLY A 88 -12.62 2.25 -18.13
C GLY A 88 -11.46 3.23 -18.35
N LYS A 89 -11.80 4.46 -18.75
CA LYS A 89 -10.83 5.54 -18.96
C LYS A 89 -10.36 6.08 -17.61
N PHE A 90 -9.08 6.40 -17.51
CA PHE A 90 -8.46 6.97 -16.31
C PHE A 90 -7.61 8.19 -16.65
N TYR A 91 -7.44 9.07 -15.66
CA TYR A 91 -6.65 10.28 -15.80
C TYR A 91 -5.15 10.02 -15.70
N ARG A 92 -4.38 10.60 -16.63
CA ARG A 92 -2.91 10.65 -16.58
C ARG A 92 -2.45 12.07 -16.29
N GLY A 93 -2.42 12.43 -15.01
CA GLY A 93 -2.12 13.81 -14.62
C GLY A 93 -0.83 14.01 -13.86
N ASN A 94 -0.27 12.96 -13.27
CA ASN A 94 0.79 13.15 -12.30
C ASN A 94 2.15 13.36 -12.99
N ARG A 95 2.35 14.55 -13.56
CA ARG A 95 3.57 15.00 -14.27
C ARG A 95 4.52 15.78 -13.37
N ASP A 96 4.30 15.75 -12.06
CA ASP A 96 5.14 16.47 -11.13
C ASP A 96 6.61 16.04 -11.29
N PRO A 97 7.57 16.94 -10.98
CA PRO A 97 8.99 16.69 -11.15
C PRO A 97 9.45 15.44 -10.40
N LYS A 98 10.62 14.92 -10.78
CA LYS A 98 11.25 13.84 -10.02
C LYS A 98 11.74 14.40 -8.69
N SER A 99 11.52 13.65 -7.61
CA SER A 99 12.13 13.88 -6.30
C SER A 99 13.21 12.81 -6.07
N SER A 100 14.26 13.15 -5.33
CA SER A 100 15.31 12.22 -4.92
C SER A 100 14.89 11.36 -3.70
N PHE A 101 13.88 11.77 -2.96
CA PHE A 101 13.45 11.14 -1.71
C PHE A 101 11.98 10.68 -1.73
N LEU A 102 11.17 11.18 -2.66
CA LEU A 102 9.81 10.69 -2.92
C LEU A 102 9.75 9.87 -4.21
N ASP A 103 9.24 8.66 -4.08
CA ASP A 103 8.79 7.84 -5.18
C ASP A 103 7.35 8.15 -5.55
N LYS A 104 7.06 7.97 -6.85
CA LYS A 104 5.70 7.77 -7.36
C LYS A 104 5.32 6.31 -7.11
N GLY A 105 4.98 6.01 -5.85
CA GLY A 105 4.61 4.67 -5.39
C GLY A 105 3.30 4.22 -6.03
N HIS A 106 3.32 3.08 -6.69
CA HIS A 106 2.11 2.43 -7.20
C HIS A 106 1.27 1.95 -6.02
N LEU A 107 -0.06 2.08 -6.08
CA LEU A 107 -0.94 1.40 -5.12
C LEU A 107 -1.17 -0.05 -5.57
N VAL A 108 -1.55 -0.24 -6.82
CA VAL A 108 -1.56 -1.55 -7.48
C VAL A 108 -0.26 -1.69 -8.27
N ALA A 109 0.64 -2.54 -7.76
CA ALA A 109 1.96 -2.78 -8.33
C ALA A 109 1.91 -3.15 -9.82
N ARG A 110 2.93 -2.75 -10.56
CA ARG A 110 3.05 -3.10 -11.99
C ARG A 110 3.18 -4.60 -12.20
N GLU A 111 3.88 -5.27 -11.30
CA GLU A 111 4.11 -6.71 -11.30
C GLU A 111 2.82 -7.52 -11.17
N PHE A 112 1.76 -6.93 -10.63
CA PHE A 112 0.43 -7.55 -10.53
C PHE A 112 -0.29 -7.61 -11.87
N GLN A 113 0.13 -6.83 -12.88
CA GLN A 113 -0.53 -6.80 -14.19
C GLN A 113 -0.72 -8.20 -14.77
N LYS A 114 0.29 -9.07 -14.70
CA LYS A 114 0.20 -10.42 -15.26
C LYS A 114 -0.83 -11.32 -14.58
N TYR A 115 -1.17 -11.04 -13.31
CA TYR A 115 -2.17 -11.78 -12.53
C TYR A 115 -3.57 -11.17 -12.58
N ILE A 116 -3.71 -9.98 -13.16
CA ILE A 116 -4.99 -9.28 -13.36
C ILE A 116 -5.43 -9.41 -14.81
N CYS A 117 -4.47 -9.23 -15.73
CA CYS A 117 -4.70 -9.02 -17.15
C CYS A 117 -4.17 -10.15 -18.03
N GLY A 118 -3.49 -11.17 -17.46
CA GLY A 118 -2.92 -12.30 -18.22
C GLY A 118 -1.86 -11.88 -19.25
N GLN A 119 -1.14 -10.79 -19.01
CA GLN A 119 -0.12 -10.24 -19.91
C GLN A 119 1.19 -9.98 -19.17
N ASN A 120 2.31 -10.44 -19.75
CA ASN A 120 3.65 -10.28 -19.19
C ASN A 120 4.37 -8.98 -19.63
N GLU A 121 3.80 -8.21 -20.56
CA GLU A 121 4.44 -7.05 -21.18
C GLU A 121 3.55 -5.79 -21.08
N PRO A 122 4.14 -4.58 -20.99
CA PRO A 122 3.40 -3.38 -20.65
C PRO A 122 2.65 -2.84 -21.86
N THR A 123 1.48 -3.42 -22.16
CA THR A 123 0.52 -2.78 -23.08
C THR A 123 -0.50 -1.93 -22.35
N ASP A 124 -0.65 -2.12 -21.03
CA ASP A 124 -1.61 -1.35 -20.25
C ASP A 124 -0.98 -0.16 -19.53
N ASN A 125 -1.52 1.01 -19.87
CA ASN A 125 -1.04 2.27 -19.37
C ASN A 125 -1.45 2.56 -17.91
N PHE A 126 -2.37 1.79 -17.34
CA PHE A 126 -2.77 1.95 -15.94
C PHE A 126 -1.61 1.70 -14.97
N PHE A 127 -0.76 0.71 -15.30
CA PHE A 127 0.40 0.33 -14.49
C PHE A 127 1.63 1.20 -14.80
N CYS A 128 1.52 2.19 -15.69
CA CYS A 128 2.59 3.15 -15.93
C CYS A 128 2.68 4.18 -14.79
N LYS A 129 3.85 4.81 -14.70
CA LYS A 129 4.04 5.99 -13.86
C LYS A 129 3.12 7.11 -14.38
N ASN A 130 2.54 7.89 -13.47
CA ASN A 130 1.71 9.09 -13.72
C ASN A 130 0.17 8.87 -13.82
N VAL A 131 -0.35 7.70 -13.46
CA VAL A 131 -1.80 7.48 -13.33
C VAL A 131 -2.24 7.96 -11.94
N SER A 132 -2.93 9.09 -11.88
CA SER A 132 -3.19 9.78 -10.61
C SER A 132 -3.94 8.90 -9.61
N SER A 133 -4.93 8.13 -10.07
CA SER A 133 -5.71 7.22 -9.23
C SER A 133 -4.90 6.05 -8.64
N ASN A 134 -3.73 5.73 -9.20
CA ASN A 134 -2.90 4.59 -8.80
C ASN A 134 -1.52 4.98 -8.27
N ILE A 135 -1.21 6.29 -8.16
CA ILE A 135 0.09 6.78 -7.75
C ILE A 135 -0.04 7.64 -6.50
N ALA A 136 0.53 7.16 -5.40
CA ALA A 136 0.68 7.91 -4.16
C ALA A 136 2.15 8.28 -3.95
N TYR A 137 2.41 9.49 -3.48
CA TYR A 137 3.77 9.89 -3.10
C TYR A 137 4.19 9.18 -1.83
N GLN A 138 5.31 8.47 -1.91
CA GLN A 138 5.86 7.71 -0.79
C GLN A 138 7.35 8.00 -0.64
N PHE A 139 7.85 8.05 0.59
CA PHE A 139 9.31 8.08 0.78
C PHE A 139 9.95 6.82 0.21
N CYS A 140 11.14 6.96 -0.36
CA CYS A 140 11.82 5.88 -1.08
C CYS A 140 11.97 4.59 -0.23
N ASP A 141 12.30 4.74 1.05
CA ASP A 141 12.39 3.68 2.05
C ASP A 141 11.03 3.01 2.33
N LYS A 142 9.94 3.77 2.36
CA LYS A 142 8.58 3.25 2.58
C LYS A 142 7.98 2.62 1.33
N ASN A 143 8.39 3.05 0.14
CA ASN A 143 8.00 2.41 -1.11
C ASN A 143 8.80 1.12 -1.36
N ARG A 144 10.14 1.20 -1.34
CA ARG A 144 11.05 0.13 -1.77
C ARG A 144 11.49 -0.80 -0.63
N GLY A 145 11.55 -0.29 0.59
CA GLY A 145 12.33 -0.87 1.69
C GLY A 145 13.83 -0.57 1.57
N ASN A 146 14.60 -0.77 2.65
CA ASN A 146 16.05 -0.52 2.68
C ASN A 146 16.89 -1.63 3.40
N GLY A 147 16.48 -2.88 3.28
CA GLY A 147 17.13 -4.00 3.99
C GLY A 147 16.47 -4.25 5.33
N LYS A 148 16.74 -3.42 6.35
CA LYS A 148 16.07 -3.50 7.67
C LYS A 148 14.65 -2.92 7.65
N GLU A 149 14.39 -1.93 6.79
CA GLU A 149 13.07 -1.31 6.69
C GLU A 149 12.17 -2.03 5.69
N ARG A 150 10.98 -2.39 6.17
CA ARG A 150 9.94 -3.05 5.40
C ARG A 150 8.98 -2.01 4.85
N GLY A 151 9.19 -1.65 3.58
CA GLY A 151 8.29 -0.82 2.81
C GLY A 151 7.18 -1.65 2.13
N GLN A 152 6.38 -0.97 1.34
CA GLN A 152 5.28 -1.56 0.57
C GLN A 152 5.74 -2.72 -0.33
N HIS A 153 6.91 -2.57 -0.97
CA HIS A 153 7.46 -3.59 -1.85
C HIS A 153 7.55 -4.97 -1.20
N GLN A 154 7.96 -5.10 0.07
CA GLN A 154 8.07 -6.41 0.70
C GLN A 154 6.72 -7.11 0.90
N PHE A 155 5.65 -6.36 1.14
CA PHE A 155 4.28 -6.90 1.21
C PHE A 155 3.78 -7.35 -0.16
N GLU A 156 4.11 -6.60 -1.21
CA GLU A 156 3.82 -6.98 -2.60
C GLU A 156 4.62 -8.23 -3.00
N GLN A 157 5.90 -8.32 -2.65
CA GLN A 157 6.70 -9.52 -2.89
C GLN A 157 6.15 -10.75 -2.18
N ALA A 158 5.60 -10.60 -0.96
CA ALA A 158 4.94 -11.71 -0.28
C ALA A 158 3.74 -12.27 -1.07
N VAL A 159 2.98 -11.41 -1.76
CA VAL A 159 1.92 -11.82 -2.70
C VAL A 159 2.52 -12.54 -3.90
N MET A 160 3.55 -11.96 -4.52
CA MET A 160 4.22 -12.53 -5.71
C MET A 160 4.78 -13.93 -5.46
N ASN A 161 5.39 -14.14 -4.29
CA ASN A 161 5.98 -15.41 -3.88
C ASN A 161 4.96 -16.56 -3.84
N TRP A 162 3.68 -16.28 -3.57
CA TRP A 162 2.64 -17.31 -3.60
C TRP A 162 2.35 -17.81 -5.01
N PHE A 163 2.43 -16.94 -6.00
CA PHE A 163 2.26 -17.33 -7.40
C PHE A 163 3.49 -18.05 -7.95
N GLN A 164 4.71 -17.65 -7.56
CA GLN A 164 5.94 -18.35 -7.97
C GLN A 164 5.95 -19.79 -7.46
N LYS A 165 5.68 -20.02 -6.17
CA LYS A 165 5.60 -21.37 -5.59
C LYS A 165 4.58 -22.29 -6.28
N ALA A 166 3.46 -21.72 -6.71
CA ALA A 166 2.43 -22.48 -7.43
C ALA A 166 2.89 -22.91 -8.82
N ASN A 167 3.73 -22.10 -9.46
CA ASN A 167 4.32 -22.43 -10.76
C ASN A 167 5.48 -23.44 -10.62
N ASP A 168 6.23 -23.43 -9.52
CA ASP A 168 7.40 -24.30 -9.29
C ASP A 168 7.04 -25.74 -8.90
N THR A 169 5.80 -26.01 -8.46
CA THR A 169 5.43 -27.32 -7.87
C THR A 169 4.98 -28.37 -8.91
N ASP A 170 5.31 -28.20 -10.20
CA ASP A 170 4.85 -29.06 -11.32
C ASP A 170 3.33 -29.34 -11.30
N SER A 171 2.58 -28.48 -10.62
CA SER A 171 1.13 -28.53 -10.53
C SER A 171 0.54 -27.38 -11.35
N GLU A 172 0.72 -27.45 -12.68
CA GLU A 172 0.01 -26.60 -13.66
C GLU A 172 -1.52 -26.51 -13.40
N SER A 173 -2.05 -27.40 -12.59
CA SER A 173 -3.44 -27.50 -12.19
C SER A 173 -3.89 -26.56 -11.06
N LYS A 174 -3.06 -26.12 -10.10
CA LYS A 174 -3.60 -25.40 -8.92
C LYS A 174 -3.78 -23.90 -9.17
N LYS A 175 -5.05 -23.50 -9.28
CA LYS A 175 -5.46 -22.09 -9.30
C LYS A 175 -5.13 -21.44 -7.95
N VAL A 176 -4.44 -20.30 -8.00
CA VAL A 176 -4.19 -19.43 -6.85
C VAL A 176 -4.97 -18.14 -7.06
N ILE A 177 -5.67 -17.73 -6.00
CA ILE A 177 -6.45 -16.51 -5.95
C ILE A 177 -6.01 -15.74 -4.70
N VAL A 178 -5.59 -14.49 -4.89
CA VAL A 178 -5.26 -13.54 -3.83
C VAL A 178 -6.17 -12.32 -3.98
N TYR A 179 -6.86 -11.98 -2.89
CA TYR A 179 -7.57 -10.72 -2.73
C TYR A 179 -6.60 -9.70 -2.15
N TYR A 180 -6.51 -8.53 -2.77
CA TYR A 180 -5.59 -7.46 -2.41
C TYR A 180 -6.33 -6.13 -2.39
N GLU A 181 -6.35 -5.48 -1.24
CA GLU A 181 -6.94 -4.18 -1.02
C GLU A 181 -5.85 -3.20 -0.57
N VAL A 182 -5.80 -2.03 -1.18
CA VAL A 182 -4.79 -1.01 -0.91
C VAL A 182 -5.43 0.38 -0.85
N GLU A 183 -5.05 1.16 0.16
CA GLU A 183 -5.67 2.45 0.43
C GLU A 183 -4.64 3.47 0.93
N PRO A 184 -4.43 4.57 0.20
CA PRO A 184 -3.64 5.70 0.71
C PRO A 184 -4.45 6.44 1.78
N ILE A 185 -3.85 6.66 2.95
CA ILE A 185 -4.51 7.36 4.05
C ILE A 185 -4.00 8.79 4.11
N PHE A 186 -4.92 9.75 3.99
CA PHE A 186 -4.63 11.17 4.08
C PHE A 186 -5.08 11.73 5.41
N ARG A 187 -4.35 12.71 5.94
CA ARG A 187 -4.71 13.37 7.20
C ARG A 187 -5.87 14.35 6.99
N LYS A 188 -5.82 15.13 5.91
CA LYS A 188 -6.84 16.11 5.55
C LYS A 188 -7.24 15.97 4.08
N SER A 189 -8.46 16.39 3.77
CA SER A 189 -8.87 16.56 2.37
C SER A 189 -7.96 17.57 1.68
N GLY A 190 -7.48 17.23 0.49
CA GLY A 190 -6.57 18.08 -0.30
C GLY A 190 -5.08 17.80 -0.06
N ASP A 191 -4.71 16.99 0.94
CA ASP A 191 -3.32 16.53 1.08
C ASP A 191 -2.91 15.74 -0.17
N LYS A 192 -1.71 16.04 -0.68
CA LYS A 192 -1.11 15.35 -1.84
C LYS A 192 -0.27 14.14 -1.46
N ILE A 193 0.23 14.10 -0.23
CA ILE A 193 1.08 13.04 0.31
C ILE A 193 0.29 12.36 1.43
N PRO A 194 0.06 11.03 1.35
CA PRO A 194 -0.61 10.31 2.43
C PRO A 194 0.31 10.19 3.64
N ILE A 195 -0.27 10.08 4.84
CA ILE A 195 0.46 9.76 6.08
C ILE A 195 0.90 8.30 6.14
N GLY A 196 0.38 7.45 5.25
CA GLY A 196 0.73 6.06 5.11
C GLY A 196 -0.19 5.32 4.15
N THR A 197 0.12 4.08 3.88
CA THR A 197 -0.64 3.19 3.00
C THR A 197 -1.13 2.00 3.80
N ARG A 198 -2.44 1.75 3.77
CA ARG A 198 -3.02 0.52 4.32
C ARG A 198 -3.04 -0.54 3.24
N ILE A 199 -2.68 -1.76 3.60
CA ILE A 199 -2.73 -2.92 2.71
C ILE A 199 -3.41 -4.08 3.45
N PHE A 200 -4.39 -4.69 2.82
CA PHE A 200 -5.04 -5.90 3.29
C PHE A 200 -5.02 -6.96 2.20
N ALA A 201 -4.40 -8.11 2.47
CA ALA A 201 -4.25 -9.15 1.48
C ALA A 201 -4.42 -10.55 2.09
N PHE A 202 -5.15 -11.41 1.37
CA PHE A 202 -5.45 -12.77 1.80
C PHE A 202 -5.76 -13.67 0.60
N ARG A 203 -5.54 -14.97 0.74
CA ARG A 203 -5.96 -15.98 -0.24
C ARG A 203 -7.40 -16.39 0.01
N GLU A 204 -8.05 -16.93 -1.02
CA GLU A 204 -9.41 -17.45 -0.89
C GLU A 204 -9.60 -18.41 0.31
N THR A 205 -8.57 -19.23 0.57
CA THR A 205 -8.50 -20.25 1.63
C THR A 205 -8.13 -19.71 3.01
N ASP A 206 -7.72 -18.45 3.11
CA ASP A 206 -7.29 -17.89 4.38
C ASP A 206 -8.49 -17.53 5.28
N THR A 207 -8.26 -17.52 6.60
CA THR A 207 -9.27 -17.19 7.62
C THR A 207 -8.93 -15.88 8.35
N SER A 208 -9.92 -15.27 8.98
CA SER A 208 -9.73 -14.07 9.81
C SER A 208 -8.77 -14.30 10.98
N ASP A 209 -8.76 -15.51 11.55
CA ASP A 209 -7.81 -15.88 12.60
C ASP A 209 -6.36 -15.87 12.09
N GLN A 210 -6.12 -16.28 10.85
CA GLN A 210 -4.78 -16.23 10.26
C GLN A 210 -4.33 -14.79 10.02
N VAL A 211 -5.23 -13.89 9.62
CA VAL A 211 -4.95 -12.44 9.48
C VAL A 211 -4.54 -11.86 10.83
N ASN A 212 -5.34 -12.10 11.87
CA ASN A 212 -5.12 -11.54 13.21
C ASN A 212 -3.87 -12.10 13.90
N ASN A 213 -3.39 -13.25 13.44
CA ASN A 213 -2.19 -13.93 13.93
C ASN A 213 -0.98 -13.80 13.00
N PHE A 214 -1.02 -12.90 12.00
CA PHE A 214 0.06 -12.64 11.04
C PHE A 214 1.44 -12.53 11.70
N ILE A 215 1.53 -11.81 12.82
CA ILE A 215 2.79 -11.62 13.57
C ILE A 215 3.26 -12.91 14.26
N SER A 216 2.33 -13.64 14.88
CA SER A 216 2.64 -14.81 15.72
C SER A 216 3.25 -15.99 14.96
N GLN A 217 3.32 -15.90 13.63
CA GLN A 217 3.96 -16.88 12.75
C GLN A 217 5.49 -16.85 12.82
N SER A 218 6.12 -15.80 13.42
CA SER A 218 7.57 -15.75 13.62
C SER A 218 7.95 -15.81 15.10
N LYS A 219 8.66 -16.87 15.50
CA LYS A 219 9.12 -17.08 16.88
C LYS A 219 10.47 -16.42 17.20
N LYS A 220 11.13 -15.78 16.23
CA LYS A 220 12.42 -15.09 16.42
C LYS A 220 12.43 -13.73 15.72
N LYS A 221 12.92 -12.73 16.45
CA LYS A 221 12.99 -11.31 16.05
C LYS A 221 13.73 -11.09 14.72
N ASP A 222 14.73 -11.91 14.42
CA ASP A 222 15.55 -11.79 13.20
C ASP A 222 15.09 -12.66 12.02
N GLU A 223 13.99 -13.43 12.17
CA GLU A 223 13.50 -14.38 11.15
C GLU A 223 12.10 -14.04 10.62
N PHE A 224 11.54 -12.88 10.99
CA PHE A 224 10.20 -12.53 10.53
C PHE A 224 10.18 -12.38 9.00
N LYS A 225 9.37 -13.22 8.37
CA LYS A 225 9.13 -13.20 6.93
C LYS A 225 7.70 -12.75 6.68
N ILE A 226 7.54 -11.67 5.92
CA ILE A 226 6.23 -11.23 5.45
C ILE A 226 5.62 -12.33 4.55
N THR A 227 4.43 -12.80 4.92
CA THR A 227 3.64 -13.79 4.18
C THR A 227 2.15 -13.45 4.29
N LEU A 228 1.34 -13.92 3.34
CA LEU A 228 -0.12 -13.88 3.46
C LEU A 228 -0.64 -14.84 4.55
N PRO A 229 -1.81 -14.52 5.14
CA PRO A 229 -2.56 -13.27 4.99
C PRO A 229 -2.03 -12.16 5.93
N TYR A 230 -2.26 -10.89 5.57
CA TYR A 230 -1.85 -9.75 6.40
C TYR A 230 -2.81 -8.57 6.25
N HIS A 231 -2.93 -7.78 7.32
CA HIS A 231 -3.57 -6.47 7.33
C HIS A 231 -2.64 -5.47 8.01
N VAL A 232 -2.11 -4.52 7.25
CA VAL A 232 -1.04 -3.64 7.70
C VAL A 232 -1.28 -2.19 7.33
N PHE A 233 -0.66 -1.30 8.09
CA PHE A 233 -0.51 0.11 7.77
C PHE A 233 0.98 0.46 7.73
N ILE A 234 1.42 0.92 6.56
CA ILE A 234 2.81 1.32 6.32
C ILE A 234 2.88 2.84 6.47
N PRO A 235 3.52 3.35 7.52
CA PRO A 235 3.74 4.77 7.66
C PRO A 235 4.50 5.38 6.48
N ASN A 236 4.19 6.63 6.16
CA ASN A 236 4.92 7.42 5.18
C ASN A 236 5.67 8.59 5.86
N TYR A 237 6.73 8.27 6.61
CA TYR A 237 7.59 9.26 7.28
C TYR A 237 9.06 8.85 7.24
N ILE A 238 9.98 9.81 7.43
CA ILE A 238 11.42 9.56 7.57
C ILE A 238 11.76 9.55 9.07
N GLU A 239 12.49 8.53 9.54
CA GLU A 239 12.83 8.35 10.96
C GLU A 239 14.11 9.07 11.41
N ASP A 240 15.03 9.35 10.50
CA ASP A 240 16.33 9.89 10.87
C ASP A 240 16.90 10.78 9.76
N TYR A 241 16.60 12.08 9.85
CA TYR A 241 17.01 13.11 8.89
C TYR A 241 18.53 13.26 8.74
N GLU A 242 19.31 12.86 9.75
CA GLU A 242 20.77 13.03 9.80
C GLU A 242 21.53 11.76 9.38
N ILE A 243 20.90 10.57 9.46
CA ILE A 243 21.57 9.27 9.22
C ILE A 243 21.38 8.79 7.77
N GLU A 244 20.34 9.22 7.05
CA GLU A 244 20.22 9.01 5.61
C GLU A 244 21.14 9.94 4.82
N LYS A 245 22.42 9.55 4.79
CA LYS A 245 23.56 10.08 4.03
C LYS A 245 23.21 11.07 2.89
N GLY A 246 23.59 12.34 3.11
CA GLY A 246 23.90 13.30 2.04
C GLY A 246 22.78 14.22 1.56
N LEU A 247 21.57 14.11 2.10
CA LEU A 247 20.46 14.99 1.74
C LEU A 247 20.40 16.21 2.67
N LYS A 248 20.44 17.42 2.13
CA LYS A 248 20.25 18.63 2.94
C LYS A 248 18.77 18.74 3.32
N VAL A 249 18.46 18.85 4.61
CA VAL A 249 17.09 19.04 5.13
C VAL A 249 16.34 20.17 4.40
N SER A 250 17.06 21.22 3.99
CA SER A 250 16.51 22.34 3.21
C SER A 250 16.06 21.96 1.79
N GLU A 251 16.72 21.00 1.14
CA GLU A 251 16.35 20.48 -0.18
C GLU A 251 15.12 19.57 -0.09
N ILE A 252 15.08 18.70 0.91
CA ILE A 252 13.88 17.88 1.22
C ILE A 252 12.70 18.78 1.52
N ALA A 253 12.85 19.78 2.39
CA ALA A 253 11.76 20.70 2.73
C ALA A 253 11.27 21.49 1.51
N LYS A 254 12.17 21.88 0.60
CA LYS A 254 11.81 22.60 -0.64
C LYS A 254 11.00 21.73 -1.58
N ASP A 255 11.50 20.54 -1.90
CA ASP A 255 10.82 19.60 -2.79
C ASP A 255 9.51 19.13 -2.14
N PHE A 256 9.52 18.78 -0.86
CA PHE A 256 8.32 18.37 -0.13
C PHE A 256 7.27 19.48 -0.13
N ARG A 257 7.65 20.76 0.06
CA ARG A 257 6.74 21.90 -0.12
C ARG A 257 6.18 22.00 -1.54
N MET A 258 6.93 21.63 -2.57
CA MET A 258 6.42 21.60 -3.96
C MET A 258 5.39 20.48 -4.18
N PHE A 259 5.55 19.34 -3.49
CA PHE A 259 4.61 18.21 -3.57
C PHE A 259 3.48 18.27 -2.55
N TYR A 260 3.53 19.15 -1.55
CA TYR A 260 2.56 19.22 -0.46
C TYR A 260 1.52 20.33 -0.65
N ALA A 261 0.28 20.08 -0.24
CA ALA A 261 -0.84 21.03 -0.35
C ALA A 261 -1.58 21.26 0.98
N GLY A 262 -0.95 20.94 2.11
CA GLY A 262 -1.50 21.18 3.45
C GLY A 262 -0.65 22.16 4.29
N ASP A 263 -0.95 22.21 5.58
CA ASP A 263 -0.28 23.09 6.55
C ASP A 263 1.11 22.56 6.98
N ILE A 264 2.15 23.33 6.68
CA ILE A 264 3.57 23.05 7.01
C ILE A 264 3.79 22.89 8.52
N GLU A 265 3.03 23.61 9.35
CA GLU A 265 3.15 23.59 10.81
C GLU A 265 2.64 22.27 11.42
N SER A 266 1.65 21.66 10.76
CA SER A 266 1.07 20.38 11.13
C SER A 266 2.04 19.21 10.87
N ILE A 267 2.95 19.34 9.91
CA ILE A 267 3.97 18.36 9.56
C ILE A 267 5.24 18.54 10.40
N SER A 268 5.72 19.77 10.57
CA SER A 268 6.90 20.03 11.42
C SER A 268 6.65 19.54 12.84
N LYS A 269 5.43 19.73 13.37
CA LYS A 269 4.97 19.12 14.63
C LYS A 269 4.96 17.59 14.56
N TRP A 270 4.43 17.00 13.49
CA TRP A 270 4.38 15.55 13.32
C TRP A 270 5.78 14.90 13.32
N TYR A 271 6.75 15.53 12.68
CA TYR A 271 8.16 15.09 12.67
C TYR A 271 8.91 15.44 13.97
N SER A 272 8.70 16.63 14.55
CA SER A 272 9.38 17.04 15.79
C SER A 272 8.94 16.22 17.00
N TYR A 273 7.70 15.74 17.04
CA TYR A 273 7.21 14.91 18.16
C TYR A 273 7.79 13.49 18.19
N GLN A 274 8.39 12.99 17.10
CA GLN A 274 9.05 11.67 17.07
C GLN A 274 10.54 11.74 17.49
N ASN A 275 11.22 12.86 17.24
CA ASN A 275 12.64 13.03 17.64
C ASN A 275 12.83 13.33 19.14
N ILE A 276 11.79 13.72 19.86
CA ILE A 276 11.87 13.98 21.31
C ILE A 276 11.94 12.66 22.12
N SER A 277 11.48 11.53 21.56
CA SER A 277 11.47 10.25 22.30
C SER A 277 12.74 9.40 22.18
N LYS A 278 13.70 9.77 21.32
CA LYS A 278 15.01 9.07 21.22
C LYS A 278 16.09 9.68 22.14
N ASN A 279 15.84 10.86 22.73
CA ASN A 279 16.77 11.57 23.61
C ASN A 279 16.41 11.48 25.11
N LYS A 280 15.74 10.41 25.54
CA LYS A 280 15.52 10.11 26.97
C LYS A 280 15.88 8.67 27.28
#